data_AF-A3BYI5-F1
#
_entry.id   AF-A3BYI5-F1
#
_cell.length_a   1.000
_cell.length_b   1.000
_cell.length_c   1.000
_cell.angle_alpha   90.00
_cell.angle_beta   90.00
_cell.angle_gamma   90.00
#
_symmetry.space_group_name_H-M   'P 1'
#
loop_
_entity.id
_entity.type
_entity.pdbx_description
1 polymer ?
#
loop_
_entity_poly.entity_id
_entity_poly.type
_entity_poly.pdbx_seq_one_letter_code
_entity_poly.pdbx_strand_id
1 'polypeptide(L)'
;MSGAVLDADLVTGVVRKVPHAHKDMFDFIIYSDDAHRMFGINAVLPLSVAYVNQNNDGDWEDWTLTEFDPTRPWLRASPITNPVIHRGLIYLLDEQGRLAVYDPCKHEEGFEILDKPMSFGIFKHYDSHNIYMFESDQDELMVVLVGQRGAPVHVVKLNENTMEWDKVDSLQGRALFTGTHASMMKKIELEWMQNRKVLLAPRCCGT
;
A
#
# COMPACT_ATOMS: atom_id res chain seq x y z
N MET A 1 32.21 0.03 0.38
CA MET A 1 31.29 1.08 -0.10
C MET A 1 30.09 0.39 -0.68
N SER A 2 28.98 0.30 0.07
CA SER A 2 27.72 -0.18 -0.47
C SER A 2 27.24 0.83 -1.51
N GLY A 3 26.93 0.37 -2.72
CA GLY A 3 26.45 1.24 -3.80
C GLY A 3 25.06 1.76 -3.44
N ALA A 4 24.90 3.07 -3.34
CA ALA A 4 23.58 3.65 -3.13
C ALA A 4 22.74 3.54 -4.40
N VAL A 5 21.45 3.25 -4.25
CA VAL A 5 20.48 3.17 -5.36
C VAL A 5 19.62 4.43 -5.36
N LEU A 6 19.17 4.84 -6.53
CA LEU A 6 18.14 5.87 -6.65
C LEU A 6 16.78 5.19 -6.69
N ASP A 7 15.90 5.57 -5.78
CA ASP A 7 14.50 5.14 -5.78
C ASP A 7 13.60 6.35 -6.06
N ALA A 8 12.51 6.12 -6.79
CA ALA A 8 11.59 7.17 -7.20
C ALA A 8 10.19 6.84 -6.69
N ASP A 9 9.66 7.70 -5.83
CA ASP A 9 8.27 7.65 -5.42
C ASP A 9 7.39 8.06 -6.60
N LEU A 10 6.60 7.12 -7.12
CA LEU A 10 5.76 7.35 -8.29
C LEU A 10 4.49 8.17 -7.99
N VAL A 11 4.15 8.35 -6.71
CA VAL A 11 3.02 9.17 -6.26
C VAL A 11 3.45 10.62 -6.14
N THR A 12 4.58 10.87 -5.48
CA THR A 12 5.07 12.24 -5.20
C THR A 12 6.08 12.75 -6.25
N GLY A 13 6.69 11.85 -7.02
CA GLY A 13 7.77 12.16 -7.96
C GLY A 13 9.13 12.39 -7.32
N VAL A 14 9.25 12.21 -5.99
CA VAL A 14 10.48 12.45 -5.25
C VAL A 14 11.48 11.32 -5.52
N VAL A 15 12.71 11.68 -5.90
CA VAL A 15 13.82 10.75 -6.10
C VAL A 15 14.76 10.81 -4.91
N ARG A 16 15.05 9.65 -4.31
CA ARG A 16 15.86 9.54 -3.09
C ARG A 16 17.03 8.60 -3.30
N LYS A 17 18.14 8.91 -2.61
CA LYS A 17 19.29 8.01 -2.51
C LYS A 17 19.03 7.09 -1.32
N VAL A 18 18.84 5.81 -1.61
CA VAL A 18 18.58 4.78 -0.61
C VAL A 18 19.85 3.96 -0.36
N PRO A 19 20.02 3.42 0.87
CA PRO A 19 21.05 2.43 1.10
C PRO A 19 20.77 1.27 0.16
N HIS A 20 21.80 0.48 -0.13
CA HIS A 20 21.57 -0.77 -0.84
C HIS A 20 20.77 -1.70 0.08
N ALA A 21 19.45 -1.54 0.11
CA ALA A 21 18.56 -2.61 0.47
C ALA A 21 18.85 -3.70 -0.54
N HIS A 22 19.23 -4.89 -0.09
CA HIS A 22 19.13 -6.04 -0.94
C HIS A 22 17.67 -6.07 -1.39
N LYS A 23 17.41 -5.75 -2.66
CA LYS A 23 16.05 -5.71 -3.22
C LYS A 23 15.31 -7.04 -3.03
N ASP A 24 16.07 -8.09 -2.72
CA ASP A 24 15.63 -9.44 -2.40
C ASP A 24 15.26 -9.64 -0.91
N MET A 25 15.38 -8.62 -0.05
CA MET A 25 15.19 -8.75 1.40
C MET A 25 13.75 -8.49 1.86
N PHE A 26 12.98 -7.70 1.12
CA PHE A 26 11.60 -7.33 1.47
C PHE A 26 10.68 -7.40 0.26
N ASP A 27 9.43 -7.82 0.50
CA ASP A 27 8.37 -7.80 -0.52
C ASP A 27 7.97 -6.36 -0.88
N PHE A 28 7.96 -5.47 0.13
CA PHE A 28 7.64 -4.04 -0.05
C PHE A 28 8.62 -3.15 0.69
N ILE A 29 8.88 -1.97 0.12
CA ILE A 29 9.58 -0.87 0.78
C ILE A 29 8.69 0.37 0.68
N ILE A 30 8.40 0.99 1.82
CA ILE A 30 7.65 2.26 1.89
C ILE A 30 8.41 3.28 2.74
N TYR A 31 8.10 4.55 2.56
CA TYR A 31 8.73 5.66 3.28
C TYR A 31 7.73 6.30 4.22
N SER A 32 8.18 6.77 5.38
CA SER A 32 7.42 7.72 6.19
C SER A 32 7.12 9.00 5.40
N ASP A 33 6.09 9.72 5.84
CA ASP A 33 5.66 10.97 5.18
C ASP A 33 6.78 12.03 5.15
N ASP A 34 7.60 12.08 6.20
CA ASP A 34 8.78 12.96 6.29
C ASP A 34 10.01 12.42 5.55
N ALA A 35 9.93 11.21 4.99
CA ALA A 35 10.98 10.51 4.27
C ALA A 35 12.28 10.25 5.04
N HIS A 36 12.30 10.45 6.36
CA HIS A 36 13.46 10.18 7.21
C HIS A 36 13.46 8.77 7.80
N ARG A 37 12.43 7.97 7.49
CA ARG A 37 12.34 6.57 7.85
C ARG A 37 11.85 5.76 6.65
N MET A 38 12.42 4.57 6.49
CA MET A 38 11.91 3.55 5.58
C MET A 38 11.43 2.34 6.36
N PHE A 39 10.44 1.66 5.79
CA PHE A 39 9.93 0.40 6.29
C PHE A 39 10.07 -0.67 5.20
N GLY A 40 10.68 -1.79 5.57
CA GLY A 40 10.79 -2.99 4.75
C GLY A 40 9.80 -4.00 5.27
N ILE A 41 8.91 -4.50 4.42
CA ILE A 41 7.81 -5.39 4.82
C ILE A 41 7.99 -6.72 4.09
N ASN A 42 8.06 -7.80 4.85
CA ASN A 42 7.90 -9.16 4.35
C ASN A 42 6.47 -9.58 4.56
N ALA A 43 5.74 -9.69 3.47
CA ALA A 43 4.35 -10.10 3.42
C ALA A 43 4.18 -11.59 3.09
N VAL A 44 5.26 -12.29 2.71
CA VAL A 44 5.30 -13.74 2.52
C VAL A 44 5.84 -14.43 3.78
N LEU A 45 4.92 -14.73 4.70
CA LEU A 45 5.00 -15.66 5.85
C LEU A 45 6.39 -15.96 6.47
N PRO A 46 6.68 -15.50 7.71
CA PRO A 46 5.79 -14.70 8.58
C PRO A 46 5.73 -13.24 8.15
N LEU A 47 4.60 -12.60 8.44
CA LEU A 47 4.47 -11.16 8.29
C LEU A 47 5.45 -10.47 9.25
N SER A 48 6.40 -9.72 8.70
CA SER A 48 7.41 -9.01 9.48
C SER A 48 7.71 -7.65 8.87
N VAL A 49 8.23 -6.77 9.72
CA VAL A 49 8.61 -5.42 9.32
C VAL A 49 9.97 -5.09 9.89
N ALA A 50 10.75 -4.38 9.11
CA ALA A 50 11.94 -3.73 9.56
C ALA A 50 11.82 -2.24 9.28
N TYR A 51 12.54 -1.42 10.03
CA TYR A 51 12.68 -0.01 9.69
C TYR A 51 14.14 0.41 9.73
N VAL A 52 14.43 1.52 9.06
CA VAL A 52 15.72 2.18 9.11
C VAL A 52 15.49 3.68 9.12
N ASN A 53 16.24 4.41 9.94
CA ASN A 53 16.21 5.86 10.00
C ASN A 53 17.35 6.45 9.18
N GLN A 54 17.11 7.64 8.66
CA GLN A 54 18.16 8.49 8.16
C GLN A 54 18.66 9.38 9.30
N ASN A 55 19.97 9.44 9.47
CA ASN A 55 20.60 10.32 10.44
C ASN A 55 20.62 11.78 9.93
N ASN A 56 21.09 12.70 10.78
CA ASN A 56 21.15 14.13 10.45
C ASN A 56 22.09 14.47 9.29
N ASP A 57 23.05 13.59 8.98
CA ASP A 57 24.00 13.76 7.88
C ASP A 57 23.43 13.25 6.54
N GLY A 58 22.22 12.69 6.56
CA GLY A 58 21.56 12.13 5.37
C GLY A 58 21.99 10.69 5.06
N ASP A 59 22.75 10.06 5.94
CA ASP A 59 23.13 8.66 5.83
C ASP A 59 22.11 7.76 6.51
N TRP A 60 21.92 6.56 5.96
CA TRP A 60 20.99 5.58 6.51
C TRP A 60 21.67 4.69 7.53
N GLU A 61 21.01 4.47 8.66
CA GLU A 61 21.45 3.56 9.71
C GLU A 61 21.29 2.08 9.30
N ASP A 62 21.54 1.16 10.24
CA ASP A 62 21.24 -0.26 10.04
C ASP A 62 19.74 -0.55 10.22
N TRP A 63 19.26 -1.59 9.54
CA TRP A 63 17.88 -2.05 9.67
C TRP A 63 17.62 -2.60 11.07
N THR A 64 16.56 -2.12 11.71
CA THR A 64 15.98 -2.70 12.92
C THR A 64 14.84 -3.61 12.52
N LEU A 65 14.95 -4.90 12.79
CA LEU A 65 13.96 -5.92 12.41
C LEU A 65 13.09 -6.31 13.60
N THR A 66 11.81 -6.57 13.36
CA THR A 66 10.97 -7.26 14.36
C THR A 66 11.51 -8.65 14.64
N GLU A 67 11.46 -9.08 15.89
CA GLU A 67 11.78 -10.47 16.24
C GLU A 67 10.90 -11.46 15.46
N PHE A 68 11.51 -12.56 15.02
CA PHE A 68 10.79 -13.65 14.39
C PHE A 68 9.91 -14.34 15.43
N ASP A 69 8.60 -14.29 15.23
CA ASP A 69 7.64 -14.98 16.07
C ASP A 69 6.76 -15.92 15.19
N PRO A 70 6.93 -17.25 15.30
CA PRO A 70 6.18 -18.21 14.51
C PRO A 70 4.70 -18.30 14.91
N THR A 71 4.32 -17.71 16.05
CA THR A 71 2.94 -17.69 16.55
C THR A 71 2.13 -16.52 15.99
N ARG A 72 2.78 -15.58 15.30
CA ARG A 72 2.11 -14.43 14.71
C ARG A 72 1.07 -14.84 13.68
N PRO A 73 -0.06 -14.13 13.62
CA PRO A 73 -1.18 -14.49 12.77
C PRO A 73 -0.82 -14.34 11.29
N TRP A 74 -1.42 -15.21 10.48
CA TRP A 74 -1.07 -15.40 9.08
C TRP A 74 -1.99 -14.57 8.21
N LEU A 75 -1.43 -13.59 7.52
CA LEU A 75 -2.12 -12.82 6.50
C LEU A 75 -1.49 -13.16 5.15
N ARG A 76 -2.29 -13.65 4.20
CA ARG A 76 -1.85 -13.70 2.80
C ARG A 76 -2.09 -12.32 2.21
N ALA A 77 -1.08 -11.45 2.29
CA ALA A 77 -1.15 -10.17 1.61
C ALA A 77 -1.38 -10.40 0.11
N SER A 78 -2.18 -9.54 -0.51
CA SER A 78 -2.37 -9.61 -1.95
C SER A 78 -1.03 -9.36 -2.65
N PRO A 79 -0.60 -10.20 -3.60
CA PRO A 79 0.72 -10.11 -4.24
C PRO A 79 0.94 -8.82 -5.06
N ILE A 80 -0.11 -8.02 -5.25
CA ILE A 80 -0.12 -6.82 -6.10
C ILE A 80 -0.66 -5.59 -5.31
N THR A 81 -0.89 -5.71 -4.00
CA THR A 81 -1.32 -4.55 -3.19
C THR A 81 -0.14 -3.67 -2.78
N ASN A 82 -0.45 -2.45 -2.36
CA ASN A 82 0.51 -1.53 -1.76
C ASN A 82 0.25 -1.46 -0.25
N PRO A 83 1.27 -1.61 0.61
CA PRO A 83 1.19 -1.11 1.97
C PRO A 83 0.94 0.40 1.94
N VAL A 84 0.09 0.91 2.82
CA VAL A 84 -0.28 2.33 2.86
C VAL A 84 -0.03 2.88 4.25
N ILE A 85 0.68 4.00 4.33
CA ILE A 85 0.70 4.81 5.55
C ILE A 85 -0.59 5.61 5.59
N HIS A 86 -1.31 5.49 6.70
CA HIS A 86 -2.54 6.22 6.93
C HIS A 86 -2.59 6.60 8.41
N ARG A 87 -2.62 7.91 8.69
CA ARG A 87 -2.64 8.46 10.07
C ARG A 87 -1.51 7.91 10.98
N GLY A 88 -0.31 7.77 10.41
CA GLY A 88 0.87 7.30 11.13
C GLY A 88 0.96 5.78 11.35
N LEU A 89 -0.04 5.02 10.90
CA LEU A 89 -0.05 3.55 10.94
C LEU A 89 0.20 2.99 9.54
N ILE A 90 0.79 1.80 9.47
CA ILE A 90 0.99 1.09 8.20
C ILE A 90 -0.09 0.02 8.07
N TYR A 91 -0.89 0.13 7.01
CA TYR A 91 -1.93 -0.83 6.68
C TYR A 91 -1.46 -1.78 5.58
N LEU A 92 -1.80 -3.05 5.74
CA LEU A 92 -1.68 -4.09 4.74
C LEU A 92 -3.03 -4.74 4.49
N LEU A 93 -3.31 -5.05 3.23
CA LEU A 93 -4.57 -5.61 2.78
C LEU A 93 -4.37 -7.05 2.30
N ASP A 94 -5.24 -7.95 2.75
CA ASP A 94 -5.29 -9.31 2.20
C ASP A 94 -6.24 -9.42 1.01
N GLU A 95 -6.19 -10.56 0.33
CA GLU A 95 -7.01 -10.84 -0.85
C GLU A 95 -8.52 -10.86 -0.56
N GLN A 96 -8.93 -11.03 0.69
CA GLN A 96 -10.33 -11.09 1.10
C GLN A 96 -10.86 -9.71 1.51
N GLY A 97 -9.98 -8.76 1.82
CA GLY A 97 -10.31 -7.42 2.29
C GLY A 97 -10.16 -7.25 3.80
N ARG A 98 -9.42 -8.13 4.49
CA ARG A 98 -8.98 -7.92 5.88
C ARG A 98 -7.75 -7.04 5.94
N LEU A 99 -7.59 -6.37 7.06
CA LEU A 99 -6.49 -5.46 7.31
C LEU A 99 -5.55 -6.01 8.39
N ALA A 100 -4.26 -5.95 8.12
CA ALA A 100 -3.25 -5.92 9.17
C ALA A 100 -2.77 -4.48 9.35
N VAL A 101 -2.52 -4.11 10.60
CA VAL A 101 -2.01 -2.79 10.97
C VAL A 101 -0.69 -2.94 11.71
N TYR A 102 0.25 -2.07 11.42
CA TYR A 102 1.50 -1.94 12.15
C TYR A 102 1.60 -0.52 12.72
N ASP A 103 1.85 -0.44 14.02
CA ASP A 103 2.13 0.80 14.74
C ASP A 103 3.65 0.96 14.90
N PRO A 104 4.28 1.93 14.21
CA PRO A 104 5.70 2.21 14.37
C PRO A 104 6.14 2.51 15.81
N CYS A 105 5.22 2.97 16.68
CA CYS A 105 5.51 3.22 18.10
C CYS A 105 5.58 1.92 18.93
N LYS A 106 5.09 0.80 18.39
CA LYS A 106 5.05 -0.50 19.05
C LYS A 106 5.77 -1.56 18.20
N HIS A 107 6.97 -1.22 17.74
CA HIS A 107 7.70 -2.05 16.78
C HIS A 107 7.79 -3.52 17.20
N GLU A 108 8.05 -3.79 18.48
CA GLU A 108 8.19 -5.16 19.00
C GLU A 108 6.90 -5.99 18.88
N GLU A 109 5.71 -5.38 18.89
CA GLU A 109 4.43 -6.07 18.70
C GLU A 109 4.22 -6.46 17.22
N GLY A 110 4.82 -5.71 16.30
CA GLY A 110 4.70 -5.87 14.86
C GLY A 110 3.27 -5.72 14.34
N PHE A 111 2.88 -6.56 13.37
CA PHE A 111 1.58 -6.47 12.73
C PHE A 111 0.49 -7.14 13.57
N GLU A 112 -0.59 -6.39 13.82
CA GLU A 112 -1.85 -6.89 14.35
C GLU A 112 -2.82 -7.12 13.20
N ILE A 113 -3.46 -8.30 13.13
CA ILE A 113 -4.57 -8.53 12.20
C ILE A 113 -5.85 -8.05 12.86
N LEU A 114 -6.54 -7.13 12.20
CA LEU A 114 -7.79 -6.57 12.70
C LEU A 114 -8.94 -7.57 12.53
N ASP A 115 -9.82 -7.66 13.53
CA ASP A 115 -11.06 -8.45 13.47
C ASP A 115 -12.02 -7.97 12.37
N LYS A 116 -11.88 -6.71 11.96
CA LYS A 116 -12.64 -6.06 10.90
C LYS A 116 -11.75 -5.11 10.09
N PRO A 117 -12.03 -4.87 8.81
CA PRO A 117 -13.08 -5.48 7.99
C PRO A 117 -12.83 -6.96 7.70
N MET A 118 -13.90 -7.75 7.51
CA MET A 118 -13.79 -9.19 7.19
C MET A 118 -13.82 -9.47 5.69
N SER A 119 -14.40 -8.56 4.90
CA SER A 119 -14.48 -8.68 3.45
C SER A 119 -14.80 -7.33 2.79
N PHE A 120 -14.64 -7.20 1.47
CA PHE A 120 -15.08 -6.05 0.68
C PHE A 120 -16.61 -5.86 0.58
N GLY A 121 -17.38 -6.27 1.60
CA GLY A 121 -18.82 -6.11 1.69
C GLY A 121 -19.55 -6.84 0.56
N ILE A 122 -20.27 -6.07 -0.28
CA ILE A 122 -21.01 -6.60 -1.43
C ILE A 122 -20.09 -7.27 -2.47
N PHE A 123 -18.78 -7.02 -2.42
CA PHE A 123 -17.77 -7.60 -3.31
C PHE A 123 -17.03 -8.81 -2.72
N LYS A 124 -17.53 -9.43 -1.64
CA LYS A 124 -16.87 -10.58 -0.97
C LYS A 124 -16.61 -11.81 -1.86
N HIS A 125 -17.33 -11.95 -2.98
CA HIS A 125 -17.15 -13.05 -3.95
C HIS A 125 -16.64 -12.53 -5.30
N TYR A 126 -16.13 -11.29 -5.31
CA TYR A 126 -15.63 -10.68 -6.52
C TYR A 126 -14.25 -11.26 -6.84
N ASP A 127 -14.16 -11.94 -7.99
CA ASP A 127 -12.92 -12.54 -8.47
C ASP A 127 -11.98 -11.45 -9.04
N SER A 128 -11.36 -10.68 -8.13
CA SER A 128 -10.32 -9.71 -8.47
C SER A 128 -8.95 -10.29 -8.16
N HIS A 129 -8.09 -10.30 -9.18
CA HIS A 129 -6.68 -10.65 -9.03
C HIS A 129 -5.80 -9.41 -8.84
N ASN A 130 -6.38 -8.21 -8.93
CA ASN A 130 -5.67 -6.94 -8.95
C ASN A 130 -6.35 -5.99 -7.97
N ILE A 131 -5.82 -5.95 -6.75
CA ILE A 131 -6.35 -5.20 -5.62
C ILE A 131 -5.29 -4.18 -5.22
N TYR A 132 -5.66 -2.89 -5.23
CA TYR A 132 -4.72 -1.81 -4.91
C TYR A 132 -5.27 -0.95 -3.78
N MET A 133 -4.61 -0.97 -2.63
CA MET A 133 -4.89 -0.04 -1.55
C MET A 133 -4.14 1.28 -1.76
N PHE A 134 -4.76 2.39 -1.37
CA PHE A 134 -4.16 3.73 -1.42
C PHE A 134 -4.88 4.67 -0.45
N GLU A 135 -4.22 5.77 -0.11
CA GLU A 135 -4.82 6.92 0.57
C GLU A 135 -5.27 7.95 -0.46
N SER A 136 -6.50 8.47 -0.31
CA SER A 136 -7.04 9.50 -1.20
C SER A 136 -6.48 10.89 -0.88
N ASP A 137 -6.69 11.87 -1.76
CA ASP A 137 -6.37 13.29 -1.50
C ASP A 137 -7.26 13.95 -0.42
N GLN A 138 -8.05 13.15 0.30
CA GLN A 138 -8.91 13.55 1.41
C GLN A 138 -8.61 12.75 2.69
N ASP A 139 -7.44 12.12 2.77
CA ASP A 139 -7.01 11.30 3.91
C ASP A 139 -7.99 10.16 4.19
N GLU A 140 -8.50 9.49 3.13
CA GLU A 140 -9.37 8.33 3.24
C GLU A 140 -8.66 7.07 2.74
N LEU A 141 -8.68 6.00 3.53
CA LEU A 141 -8.14 4.71 3.10
C LEU A 141 -9.12 4.03 2.13
N MET A 142 -8.65 3.75 0.92
CA MET A 142 -9.47 3.24 -0.18
C MET A 142 -8.83 2.03 -0.85
N VAL A 143 -9.66 1.24 -1.54
CA VAL A 143 -9.21 0.07 -2.32
C VAL A 143 -9.85 0.10 -3.70
N VAL A 144 -9.02 -0.14 -4.71
CA VAL A 144 -9.45 -0.42 -6.08
C VAL A 144 -9.51 -1.93 -6.30
N LEU A 145 -10.68 -2.42 -6.72
CA LEU A 145 -10.87 -3.81 -7.11
C LEU A 145 -10.99 -3.87 -8.62
N VAL A 146 -10.01 -4.46 -9.30
CA VAL A 146 -9.99 -4.59 -10.75
C VAL A 146 -10.33 -6.03 -11.13
N GLY A 147 -11.45 -6.22 -11.81
CA GLY A 147 -11.87 -7.53 -12.30
C GLY A 147 -10.94 -8.10 -13.37
N GLN A 148 -11.15 -9.37 -13.71
CA GLN A 148 -10.46 -10.00 -14.82
C GLN A 148 -10.61 -9.17 -16.12
N ARG A 149 -9.51 -9.00 -16.86
CA ARG A 149 -9.45 -8.19 -18.11
C ARG A 149 -9.70 -6.68 -17.92
N GLY A 150 -9.52 -6.15 -16.71
CA GLY A 150 -9.53 -4.71 -16.45
C GLY A 150 -10.92 -4.09 -16.28
N ALA A 151 -11.99 -4.88 -16.30
CA ALA A 151 -13.34 -4.40 -16.02
C ALA A 151 -14.23 -5.50 -15.40
N PRO A 152 -15.10 -5.17 -14.44
CA PRO A 152 -15.31 -3.82 -13.88
C PRO A 152 -14.21 -3.35 -12.92
N VAL A 153 -14.10 -2.04 -12.73
CA VAL A 153 -13.22 -1.42 -11.70
C VAL A 153 -14.10 -0.84 -10.61
N HIS A 154 -14.09 -1.46 -9.43
CA HIS A 154 -14.81 -1.00 -8.25
C HIS A 154 -13.86 -0.23 -7.33
N VAL A 155 -14.43 0.70 -6.58
CA VAL A 155 -13.71 1.45 -5.55
C VAL A 155 -14.52 1.32 -4.27
N VAL A 156 -13.84 0.96 -3.19
CA VAL A 156 -14.41 0.93 -1.84
C VAL A 156 -13.57 1.82 -0.92
N LYS A 157 -14.20 2.34 0.12
CA LYS A 157 -13.60 3.21 1.13
C LYS A 157 -13.78 2.57 2.50
N LEU A 158 -12.76 2.62 3.35
CA LEU A 158 -12.89 2.17 4.73
C LEU A 158 -13.74 3.17 5.52
N ASN A 159 -14.79 2.68 6.15
CA ASN A 159 -15.52 3.42 7.17
C ASN A 159 -14.88 3.12 8.53
N GLU A 160 -14.06 4.04 9.02
CA GLU A 160 -13.30 3.84 10.26
C GLU A 160 -14.17 3.74 11.52
N ASN A 161 -15.41 4.24 11.48
CA ASN A 161 -16.32 4.13 12.62
C ASN A 161 -16.87 2.70 12.75
N THR A 162 -17.14 2.04 11.62
CA THR A 162 -17.74 0.69 11.58
C THR A 162 -16.70 -0.40 11.31
N MET A 163 -15.52 -0.01 10.81
CA MET A 163 -14.47 -0.87 10.25
C MET A 163 -14.99 -1.76 9.11
N GLU A 164 -15.77 -1.17 8.19
CA GLU A 164 -16.34 -1.86 7.02
C GLU A 164 -16.02 -1.13 5.71
N TRP A 165 -15.99 -1.87 4.60
CA TRP A 165 -15.75 -1.31 3.28
C TRP A 165 -17.06 -0.82 2.63
N ASP A 166 -17.18 0.49 2.43
CA ASP A 166 -18.30 1.13 1.77
C ASP A 166 -18.03 1.32 0.27
N LYS A 167 -19.02 1.00 -0.58
CA LYS A 167 -18.93 1.21 -2.02
C LYS A 167 -18.89 2.70 -2.34
N VAL A 168 -18.00 3.09 -3.26
CA VAL A 168 -17.93 4.45 -3.80
C VAL A 168 -18.58 4.50 -5.18
N ASP A 169 -19.72 5.18 -5.28
CA ASP A 169 -20.48 5.32 -6.53
C ASP A 169 -19.97 6.46 -7.44
N SER A 170 -19.36 7.50 -6.86
CA SER A 170 -18.84 8.66 -7.58
C SER A 170 -17.51 9.12 -6.96
N LEU A 171 -16.56 9.54 -7.79
CA LEU A 171 -15.29 10.10 -7.34
C LEU A 171 -15.38 11.61 -7.09
N GLN A 172 -16.59 12.19 -7.13
CA GLN A 172 -16.85 13.60 -6.84
C GLN A 172 -15.97 14.58 -7.63
N GLY A 173 -15.76 14.29 -8.92
CA GLY A 173 -14.92 15.13 -9.80
C GLY A 173 -13.42 14.83 -9.71
N ARG A 174 -13.03 13.73 -9.06
CA ARG A 174 -11.65 13.22 -9.05
C ARG A 174 -11.43 12.19 -10.12
N ALA A 175 -10.18 12.00 -10.53
CA ALA A 175 -9.74 10.85 -11.29
C ALA A 175 -8.89 9.95 -10.40
N LEU A 176 -9.05 8.64 -10.61
CA LEU A 176 -8.23 7.60 -9.99
C LEU A 176 -7.26 7.07 -11.04
N PHE A 177 -5.98 7.08 -10.73
CA PHE A 177 -4.92 6.48 -11.53
C PHE A 177 -4.36 5.30 -10.73
N THR A 178 -4.31 4.11 -11.31
CA THR A 178 -3.87 2.91 -10.59
C THR A 178 -3.08 2.00 -11.50
N GLY A 179 -1.97 1.45 -11.00
CA GLY A 179 -1.13 0.49 -11.71
C GLY A 179 -0.36 -0.36 -10.72
N THR A 180 0.48 -1.27 -11.22
CA THR A 180 1.21 -2.27 -10.41
C THR A 180 2.00 -1.68 -9.25
N HIS A 181 2.54 -0.47 -9.40
CA HIS A 181 3.45 0.13 -8.42
C HIS A 181 2.85 1.28 -7.61
N ALA A 182 1.74 1.86 -8.05
CA ALA A 182 1.18 3.04 -7.41
C ALA A 182 -0.28 3.24 -7.80
N SER A 183 -1.02 3.78 -6.84
CA SER A 183 -2.41 4.20 -7.00
C SER A 183 -2.58 5.57 -6.36
N MET A 184 -3.20 6.50 -7.06
CA MET A 184 -3.42 7.87 -6.60
C MET A 184 -4.77 8.39 -7.05
N MET A 185 -5.39 9.21 -6.22
CA MET A 185 -6.59 9.94 -6.56
C MET A 185 -6.31 11.43 -6.54
N LYS A 186 -6.83 12.16 -7.53
CA LYS A 186 -6.60 13.60 -7.65
C LYS A 186 -7.85 14.31 -8.11
N LYS A 187 -8.16 15.46 -7.50
CA LYS A 187 -9.16 16.41 -8.02
C LYS A 187 -8.79 16.91 -9.41
N ILE A 188 -9.74 16.86 -10.34
CA ILE A 188 -9.50 17.23 -11.74
C ILE A 188 -10.35 18.42 -12.15
N GLU A 189 -9.71 19.44 -12.73
CA GLU A 189 -10.36 20.60 -13.33
C GLU A 189 -10.95 20.29 -14.71
N LEU A 190 -10.31 19.40 -15.47
CA LEU A 190 -10.75 18.97 -16.80
C LEU A 190 -12.00 18.08 -16.70
N GLU A 191 -13.16 18.60 -17.09
CA GLU A 191 -14.46 17.91 -16.99
C GLU A 191 -14.47 16.49 -17.60
N TRP A 192 -13.81 16.27 -18.73
CA TRP A 192 -13.80 14.96 -19.41
C TRP A 192 -13.04 13.85 -18.64
N MET A 193 -12.13 14.26 -17.75
CA MET A 193 -11.35 13.39 -16.86
C MET A 193 -12.02 13.19 -15.49
N GLN A 194 -13.04 13.97 -15.15
CA GLN A 194 -13.73 13.83 -13.88
C GLN A 194 -14.42 12.47 -13.77
N ASN A 195 -14.31 11.85 -12.59
CA ASN A 195 -14.87 10.53 -12.28
C ASN A 195 -14.33 9.38 -13.15
N ARG A 196 -13.15 9.57 -13.77
CA ARG A 196 -12.47 8.51 -14.53
C ARG A 196 -11.62 7.63 -13.63
N LYS A 197 -11.59 6.34 -13.95
CA LYS A 197 -10.67 5.34 -13.40
C LYS A 197 -9.72 4.93 -14.51
N VAL A 198 -8.44 5.22 -14.36
CA VAL A 198 -7.39 5.02 -15.37
C VAL A 198 -6.47 3.91 -14.87
N LEU A 199 -6.46 2.80 -15.60
CA LEU A 199 -5.56 1.69 -15.35
C LEU A 199 -4.25 1.92 -16.11
N LEU A 200 -3.17 2.14 -15.37
CA LEU A 200 -1.81 2.24 -15.86
C LEU A 200 -1.21 0.82 -15.92
N ALA A 201 -1.64 0.04 -16.91
CA ALA A 201 -1.01 -1.25 -17.18
C ALA A 201 0.40 -1.00 -17.75
N PRO A 202 1.44 -1.75 -17.31
CA PRO A 202 2.63 -1.86 -18.13
C PRO A 202 2.17 -2.40 -19.48
N ARG A 203 2.43 -1.67 -20.56
CA ARG A 203 2.36 -2.27 -21.89
C ARG A 203 3.30 -3.46 -21.83
N CYS A 204 2.76 -4.67 -21.90
CA CYS A 204 3.54 -5.80 -22.38
C CYS A 204 4.01 -5.39 -23.78
N CYS A 205 5.21 -4.82 -23.88
CA CYS A 205 5.98 -4.91 -25.10
C CYS A 205 6.18 -6.40 -25.30
N GLY A 206 5.41 -6.97 -26.23
CA GLY A 206 5.54 -8.37 -26.60
C GLY A 206 6.99 -8.66 -26.96
N THR A 207 7.57 -9.62 -26.27
CA THR A 207 8.71 -10.39 -26.76
C THR A 207 8.21 -11.45 -27.73
#